data_AF-A0A530YA94-F1
#
_entry.id   AF-A0A530YA94-F1
#
_cell.length_a   1.000
_cell.length_b   1.000
_cell.length_c   1.000
_cell.angle_alpha   90.00
_cell.angle_beta   90.00
_cell.angle_gamma   90.00
#
_symmetry.space_group_name_H-M   'P 1'
#
loop_
_entity.id
_entity.type
_entity.pdbx_description
1 polymer ?
#
loop_
_entity_poly.entity_id
_entity_poly.type
_entity_poly.pdbx_seq_one_letter_code
_entity_poly.pdbx_strand_id
1 'polypeptide(L)'
;MSPSLDWRRAARRKIPGLAVVLLLLACHFAFDGPLSRLRERTYDLYQSLAPRQATSNPVVIVSIDDASLKAYGRWPWNRGLLADLVDGVAESGAAVIGLALVLPEADISPDGIAGDKRLASALAKNRTALAVSLGNEVTVSEAEPKAGWSIVGQVPETLPGFTGLTGSLPDLSSAAAGLGVIRTLPDPDGVLRHVPLLWLRNTAQGVQ
;
A
#
# COMPACT_ATOMS: atom_id res chain seq x y z
N MET A 1 -50.69 28.57 -42.07
CA MET A 1 -49.86 27.42 -42.49
C MET A 1 -48.96 27.04 -41.33
N SER A 2 -49.31 25.99 -40.58
CA SER A 2 -48.42 25.42 -39.55
C SER A 2 -47.70 24.20 -40.15
N PRO A 3 -46.37 24.11 -40.07
CA PRO A 3 -45.66 22.92 -40.53
C PRO A 3 -45.91 21.81 -39.51
N SER A 4 -46.60 20.74 -39.91
CA SER A 4 -46.70 19.53 -39.10
C SER A 4 -45.29 18.93 -38.98
N LEU A 5 -44.68 19.13 -37.82
CA LEU A 5 -43.38 18.56 -37.49
C LEU A 5 -43.54 17.03 -37.50
N ASP A 6 -43.08 16.38 -38.58
CA ASP A 6 -43.28 14.96 -38.85
C ASP A 6 -42.32 14.14 -37.96
N TRP A 7 -42.64 14.09 -36.66
CA TRP A 7 -41.80 13.54 -35.60
C TRP A 7 -41.37 12.09 -35.85
N ARG A 8 -42.14 11.34 -36.63
CA ARG A 8 -41.83 9.95 -37.05
C ARG A 8 -40.63 9.87 -37.99
N ARG A 9 -40.43 10.84 -38.88
CA ARG A 9 -39.23 10.88 -39.77
C ARG A 9 -37.99 11.35 -39.02
N ALA A 10 -38.16 12.33 -38.12
CA ALA A 10 -37.08 12.78 -37.24
C ALA A 10 -36.63 11.66 -36.29
N ALA A 11 -37.56 10.88 -35.73
CA ALA A 11 -37.26 9.71 -34.90
C ALA A 11 -36.54 8.60 -35.68
N ARG A 12 -36.98 8.31 -36.92
CA ARG A 12 -36.33 7.30 -37.79
C ARG A 12 -34.88 7.64 -38.16
N ARG A 13 -34.55 8.93 -38.32
CA ARG A 13 -33.15 9.37 -38.53
C ARG A 13 -32.25 9.16 -37.30
N LYS A 14 -32.81 9.07 -36.09
CA LYS A 14 -32.05 8.83 -34.84
C LYS A 14 -31.80 7.34 -34.55
N ILE A 15 -32.52 6.43 -35.20
CA ILE A 15 -32.37 4.96 -35.03
C ILE A 15 -30.94 4.46 -35.29
N PRO A 16 -30.25 4.80 -36.39
CA PRO A 16 -28.88 4.33 -36.62
C PRO A 16 -27.92 4.87 -35.56
N GLY A 17 -28.09 6.12 -35.12
CA GLY A 17 -27.29 6.69 -34.04
C GLY A 17 -27.50 5.96 -32.71
N LEU A 18 -28.75 5.67 -32.36
CA LEU A 18 -29.07 4.88 -31.16
C LEU A 18 -28.52 3.45 -31.25
N ALA A 19 -28.60 2.82 -32.42
CA ALA A 19 -28.05 1.48 -32.64
C ALA A 19 -26.52 1.46 -32.47
N VAL A 20 -25.81 2.47 -32.98
CA VAL A 20 -24.36 2.60 -32.78
C VAL A 20 -24.03 2.83 -31.31
N VAL A 21 -24.77 3.69 -30.60
CA VAL A 21 -24.57 3.92 -29.16
C VAL A 21 -24.79 2.64 -28.35
N LEU A 22 -25.86 1.89 -28.65
CA LEU A 22 -26.14 0.62 -27.99
C LEU A 22 -25.08 -0.45 -28.30
N LEU A 23 -24.56 -0.48 -29.53
CA LEU A 23 -23.46 -1.38 -29.90
C LEU A 23 -22.17 -1.03 -29.17
N LEU A 24 -21.81 0.25 -29.09
CA LEU A 24 -20.62 0.70 -28.36
C LEU A 24 -20.73 0.42 -26.86
N LEU A 25 -21.92 0.63 -26.26
CA LEU A 25 -22.19 0.25 -24.87
C LEU A 25 -22.07 -1.27 -24.68
N ALA A 26 -22.67 -2.06 -25.58
CA ALA A 26 -22.57 -3.52 -25.53
C ALA A 26 -21.11 -3.98 -25.65
N CYS A 27 -20.32 -3.40 -26.55
CA CYS A 27 -18.89 -3.67 -26.66
C CYS A 27 -18.13 -3.25 -25.40
N HIS A 28 -18.40 -2.06 -24.85
CA HIS A 28 -17.77 -1.59 -23.62
C HIS A 28 -18.01 -2.59 -22.48
N PHE A 29 -19.27 -2.96 -22.21
CA PHE A 29 -19.58 -3.91 -21.14
C PHE A 29 -19.10 -5.35 -21.42
N ALA A 30 -19.09 -5.79 -22.68
CA ALA A 30 -18.66 -7.14 -23.03
C ALA A 30 -17.12 -7.30 -23.01
N PHE A 31 -16.37 -6.23 -23.28
CA PHE A 31 -14.93 -6.31 -23.50
C PHE A 31 -14.06 -5.64 -22.41
N ASP A 32 -14.61 -4.93 -21.44
CA ASP A 32 -13.82 -4.25 -20.39
C ASP A 32 -12.91 -5.22 -19.60
N GLY A 33 -13.44 -6.38 -19.21
CA GLY A 33 -12.69 -7.44 -18.53
C GLY A 33 -11.73 -8.22 -19.44
N PRO A 34 -12.17 -8.72 -20.60
CA PRO A 34 -11.29 -9.42 -21.53
C PRO A 34 -10.12 -8.57 -22.07
N LEU A 35 -10.35 -7.29 -22.38
CA LEU A 35 -9.30 -6.41 -22.91
C LEU A 35 -8.26 -6.07 -21.84
N SER A 36 -8.68 -5.80 -20.60
CA SER A 36 -7.75 -5.57 -19.50
C SER A 36 -6.85 -6.79 -19.27
N ARG A 37 -7.40 -8.01 -19.24
CA ARG A 37 -6.58 -9.24 -19.12
C ARG A 37 -5.60 -9.43 -20.28
N LEU A 38 -6.02 -9.13 -21.51
CA LEU A 38 -5.13 -9.20 -22.67
C LEU A 38 -3.98 -8.19 -22.55
N ARG A 39 -4.28 -6.97 -22.10
CA ARG A 39 -3.28 -5.93 -21.83
C ARG A 39 -2.27 -6.39 -20.78
N GLU A 40 -2.74 -6.87 -19.63
CA GLU A 40 -1.83 -7.31 -18.55
C GLU A 40 -0.95 -8.48 -18.97
N ARG A 41 -1.49 -9.47 -19.71
CA ARG A 41 -0.67 -10.57 -20.27
C ARG A 41 0.35 -10.09 -21.28
N THR A 42 -0.02 -9.12 -22.12
CA THR A 42 0.90 -8.53 -23.11
C THR A 42 2.01 -7.76 -22.40
N TYR A 43 1.68 -7.06 -21.31
CA TYR A 43 2.64 -6.39 -20.46
C TYR A 43 3.60 -7.39 -19.82
N ASP A 44 3.12 -8.49 -19.23
CA ASP A 44 3.99 -9.52 -18.65
C ASP A 44 4.90 -10.17 -19.69
N LEU A 45 4.37 -10.45 -20.88
CA LEU A 45 5.17 -10.96 -21.99
C LEU A 45 6.29 -9.99 -22.34
N TYR A 46 5.98 -8.69 -22.45
CA TYR A 46 7.00 -7.66 -22.71
C TYR A 46 8.06 -7.62 -21.61
N GLN A 47 7.65 -7.65 -20.34
CA GLN A 47 8.57 -7.63 -19.20
C GLN A 47 9.45 -8.88 -19.13
N SER A 48 8.96 -10.04 -19.59
CA SER A 48 9.77 -11.27 -19.70
C SER A 48 10.76 -11.24 -20.88
N LEU A 49 10.35 -10.68 -22.03
CA LEU A 49 11.18 -10.59 -23.23
C LEU A 49 12.24 -9.48 -23.15
N ALA A 50 11.90 -8.37 -22.49
CA ALA A 50 12.78 -7.22 -22.31
C ALA A 50 12.79 -6.79 -20.82
N PRO A 51 13.40 -7.59 -19.92
CA PRO A 51 13.50 -7.21 -18.52
C PRO A 51 14.19 -5.87 -18.35
N ARG A 52 13.65 -5.04 -17.44
CA ARG A 52 14.26 -3.75 -17.12
C ARG A 52 15.68 -3.95 -16.58
N GLN A 53 16.66 -3.28 -17.19
CA GLN A 53 18.01 -3.23 -16.63
C GLN A 53 18.06 -2.28 -15.44
N ALA A 54 18.54 -2.78 -14.29
CA ALA A 54 18.72 -1.96 -13.10
C ALA A 54 19.86 -0.95 -13.33
N THR A 55 19.49 0.30 -13.57
CA THR A 55 20.44 1.39 -13.91
C THR A 55 21.11 1.97 -12.66
N SER A 56 20.45 1.85 -11.51
CA SER A 56 20.97 2.09 -10.16
C SER A 56 20.15 1.28 -9.17
N ASN A 57 20.77 0.72 -8.14
CA ASN A 57 20.07 -0.01 -7.09
C ASN A 57 20.19 0.78 -5.77
N PRO A 58 19.40 1.86 -5.60
CA PRO A 58 19.48 2.70 -4.40
C PRO A 58 18.89 2.03 -3.15
N VAL A 59 18.37 0.80 -3.28
CA VAL A 59 17.70 0.06 -2.21
C VAL A 59 18.56 -1.12 -1.80
N VAL A 60 18.89 -1.18 -0.51
CA VAL A 60 19.56 -2.32 0.12
C VAL A 60 18.55 -3.04 0.99
N ILE A 61 18.45 -4.36 0.80
CA ILE A 61 17.59 -5.22 1.62
C ILE A 61 18.47 -5.85 2.69
N VAL A 62 18.14 -5.57 3.96
CA VAL A 62 18.75 -6.23 5.11
C VAL A 62 17.81 -7.35 5.55
N SER A 63 18.14 -8.59 5.20
CA SER A 63 17.34 -9.77 5.53
C SER A 63 17.83 -10.45 6.81
N ILE A 64 16.90 -11.04 7.56
CA ILE A 64 17.23 -11.96 8.65
C ILE A 64 17.31 -13.36 8.06
N ASP A 65 18.51 -13.94 8.07
CA ASP A 65 18.80 -15.26 7.52
C ASP A 65 19.32 -16.23 8.60
N ASP A 66 19.54 -17.49 8.20
CA ASP A 66 20.02 -18.53 9.13
C ASP A 66 21.40 -18.21 9.72
N ALA A 67 22.27 -17.52 8.96
CA ALA A 67 23.58 -17.09 9.44
C ALA A 67 23.43 -16.04 10.56
N SER A 68 22.53 -15.08 10.37
CA SER A 68 22.20 -14.05 11.35
C SER A 68 21.57 -14.66 12.60
N LEU A 69 20.64 -15.62 12.45
CA LEU A 69 20.04 -16.32 13.58
C LEU A 69 21.06 -17.16 14.37
N LYS A 70 22.05 -17.75 13.67
CA LYS A 70 23.14 -18.46 14.33
C LYS A 70 24.07 -17.51 15.10
N ALA A 71 24.29 -16.30 14.59
CA ALA A 71 25.17 -15.31 15.20
C ALA A 71 24.52 -14.57 16.38
N TYR A 72 23.26 -14.16 16.24
CA TYR A 72 22.57 -13.26 17.17
C TYR A 72 21.45 -13.94 17.98
N GLY A 73 21.22 -15.23 17.74
CA GLY A 73 20.21 -16.02 18.44
C GLY A 73 18.86 -16.04 17.72
N ARG A 74 17.91 -16.73 18.35
CA ARG A 74 16.59 -17.01 17.76
C ARG A 74 15.72 -15.75 17.73
N TRP A 75 14.97 -15.59 16.65
CA TRP A 75 13.89 -14.62 16.54
C TRP A 75 12.70 -14.97 17.48
N PRO A 76 11.98 -14.00 18.07
CA PRO A 76 12.19 -12.55 17.99
C PRO A 76 13.38 -12.07 18.81
N TRP A 77 14.17 -11.16 18.24
CA TRP A 77 15.29 -10.54 18.92
C TRP A 77 14.84 -9.47 19.92
N ASN A 78 15.67 -9.24 20.95
CA ASN A 78 15.51 -8.12 21.87
C ASN A 78 15.59 -6.79 21.10
N ARG A 79 14.79 -5.81 21.53
CA ARG A 79 14.64 -4.51 20.86
C ARG A 79 15.92 -3.66 20.86
N GLY A 80 16.81 -3.87 21.81
CA GLY A 80 18.15 -3.29 21.83
C GLY A 80 18.99 -3.71 20.62
N LEU A 81 18.92 -4.99 20.22
CA LEU A 81 19.62 -5.46 19.00
C LEU A 81 19.02 -4.83 17.74
N LEU A 82 17.70 -4.65 17.70
CA LEU A 82 17.05 -3.92 16.59
C LEU A 82 17.48 -2.46 16.56
N ALA A 83 17.68 -1.82 17.72
CA ALA A 83 18.15 -0.44 17.80
C ALA A 83 19.57 -0.32 17.24
N ASP A 84 20.47 -1.23 17.63
CA ASP A 84 21.85 -1.27 17.13
C ASP A 84 21.89 -1.52 15.61
N LEU A 85 20.97 -2.35 15.08
CA LEU A 85 20.82 -2.57 13.65
C LEU A 85 20.39 -1.29 12.91
N VAL A 86 19.40 -0.56 13.44
CA VAL A 86 18.93 0.71 12.86
C VAL A 86 20.06 1.74 12.82
N ASP A 87 20.79 1.89 13.93
CA ASP A 87 21.92 2.81 13.99
C ASP A 87 23.04 2.41 13.01
N GLY A 88 23.40 1.12 12.95
CA GLY A 88 24.44 0.64 12.02
C GLY A 88 24.07 0.82 10.54
N VAL A 89 22.80 0.63 10.18
CA VAL A 89 22.30 0.90 8.82
C VAL A 89 22.33 2.40 8.51
N ALA A 90 21.97 3.24 9.48
CA ALA A 90 22.04 4.70 9.31
C ALA A 90 23.49 5.18 9.13
N GLU A 91 24.41 4.66 9.94
CA GLU A 91 25.86 4.95 9.85
C GLU A 91 26.47 4.51 8.53
N SER A 92 25.88 3.48 7.88
CA SER A 92 26.27 3.02 6.55
C SER A 92 25.81 3.95 5.40
N GLY A 93 25.16 5.09 5.73
CA GLY A 93 24.78 6.12 4.76
C GLY A 93 23.36 5.97 4.19
N ALA A 94 22.49 5.20 4.84
CA ALA A 94 21.10 5.08 4.42
C ALA A 94 20.35 6.42 4.55
N ALA A 95 19.72 6.88 3.45
CA ALA A 95 18.95 8.12 3.47
C ALA A 95 17.61 7.99 4.23
N VAL A 96 17.01 6.80 4.18
CA VAL A 96 15.78 6.41 4.88
C VAL A 96 15.85 4.91 5.18
N ILE A 97 15.33 4.49 6.34
CA ILE A 97 15.28 3.09 6.77
C ILE A 97 13.83 2.65 6.94
N GLY A 98 13.38 1.70 6.13
CA GLY A 98 12.08 1.06 6.29
C GLY A 98 12.20 -0.20 7.13
N LEU A 99 11.49 -0.27 8.25
CA LEU A 99 11.40 -1.49 9.05
C LEU A 99 10.12 -2.22 8.71
N ALA A 100 10.23 -3.34 7.99
CA ALA A 100 9.11 -4.21 7.63
C ALA A 100 8.67 -5.10 8.82
N LEU A 101 8.51 -4.49 10.00
CA LEU A 101 8.18 -5.14 11.26
C LEU A 101 7.05 -4.36 11.96
N VAL A 102 6.04 -5.09 12.44
CA VAL A 102 4.98 -4.53 13.29
C VAL A 102 5.22 -5.04 14.70
N LEU A 103 5.43 -4.12 15.65
CA LEU A 103 5.79 -4.42 17.03
C LEU A 103 4.67 -3.92 17.97
N PRO A 104 3.49 -4.56 17.98
CA PRO A 104 2.31 -4.06 18.69
C PRO A 104 2.38 -4.28 20.21
N GLU A 105 3.30 -5.14 20.66
CA GLU A 105 3.45 -5.56 22.06
C GLU A 105 4.84 -5.19 22.59
N ALA A 106 4.88 -4.94 23.91
CA ALA A 106 6.11 -4.70 24.66
C ALA A 106 7.05 -5.89 24.58
N ASP A 107 8.35 -5.62 24.54
CA ASP A 107 9.35 -6.68 24.61
C ASP A 107 9.33 -7.35 25.99
N ILE A 108 9.12 -8.67 25.99
CA ILE A 108 9.01 -9.50 27.19
C ILE A 108 10.36 -10.09 27.65
N SER A 109 11.45 -9.78 26.94
CA SER A 109 12.79 -10.18 27.37
C SER A 109 13.21 -9.47 28.67
N PRO A 110 14.22 -9.97 29.41
CA PRO A 110 14.61 -9.40 30.71
C PRO A 110 14.89 -7.89 30.68
N ASP A 111 15.46 -7.40 29.58
CA ASP A 111 15.77 -5.98 29.36
C ASP A 111 14.76 -5.27 28.43
N GLY A 112 13.57 -5.84 28.22
CA GLY A 112 12.63 -5.42 27.18
C GLY A 112 12.20 -3.96 27.26
N ILE A 113 11.92 -3.45 28.47
CA ILE A 113 11.56 -2.03 28.67
C ILE A 113 12.72 -1.10 28.26
N ALA A 114 13.96 -1.46 28.61
CA ALA A 114 15.14 -0.70 28.21
C ALA A 114 15.38 -0.83 26.70
N GLY A 115 15.14 -2.00 26.13
CA GLY A 115 15.21 -2.28 24.71
C GLY A 115 14.22 -1.45 23.89
N ASP A 116 12.94 -1.41 24.27
CA ASP A 116 11.92 -0.60 23.59
C ASP A 116 12.28 0.89 23.62
N LYS A 117 12.79 1.39 24.75
CA LYS A 117 13.29 2.78 24.85
C LYS A 117 14.49 3.05 23.96
N ARG A 118 15.44 2.11 23.88
CA ARG A 118 16.60 2.21 22.97
C ARG A 118 16.15 2.21 21.52
N LEU A 119 15.23 1.33 21.15
CA LEU A 119 14.68 1.29 19.80
C LEU A 119 13.95 2.58 19.47
N ALA A 120 13.07 3.08 20.34
CA ALA A 120 12.41 4.38 20.16
C ALA A 120 13.43 5.52 19.93
N SER A 121 14.52 5.53 20.71
CA SER A 121 15.59 6.53 20.56
C SER A 121 16.30 6.42 19.21
N ALA A 122 16.63 5.20 18.76
CA ALA A 122 17.24 4.96 17.46
C ALA A 122 16.29 5.32 16.30
N LEU A 123 15.00 5.04 16.44
CA LEU A 123 13.97 5.41 15.46
C LEU A 123 13.81 6.93 15.34
N ALA A 124 13.83 7.66 16.46
CA ALA A 124 13.71 9.12 16.48
C ALA A 124 14.98 9.83 15.98
N LYS A 125 16.15 9.25 16.26
CA LYS A 125 17.45 9.76 15.81
C LYS A 125 17.62 9.67 14.28
N ASN A 126 17.08 8.62 13.68
CA ASN A 126 17.29 8.29 12.27
C ASN A 126 16.01 8.51 11.43
N ARG A 127 16.13 8.68 10.11
CA ARG A 127 14.96 8.77 9.23
C ARG A 127 14.34 7.40 9.01
N THR A 128 13.42 7.01 9.89
CA THR A 128 12.82 5.67 9.90
C THR A 128 11.35 5.68 9.51
N ALA A 129 10.90 4.62 8.85
CA ALA A 129 9.49 4.35 8.59
C ALA A 129 9.12 2.96 9.11
N LEU A 130 8.14 2.89 10.02
CA LEU A 130 7.67 1.62 10.57
C LEU A 130 6.54 1.03 9.75
N ALA A 131 6.49 -0.30 9.68
CA ALA A 131 5.40 -0.99 9.04
C ALA A 131 4.09 -0.84 9.83
N VAL A 132 3.00 -0.70 9.07
CA VAL A 132 1.63 -0.88 9.54
C VAL A 132 0.97 -1.97 8.71
N SER A 133 0.19 -2.83 9.38
CA SER A 133 -0.59 -3.87 8.73
C SER A 133 -2.05 -3.44 8.63
N LEU A 134 -2.59 -3.45 7.41
CA LEU A 134 -4.00 -3.15 7.17
C LEU A 134 -4.84 -4.42 7.26
N GLY A 135 -5.93 -4.36 8.03
CA GLY A 135 -6.80 -5.50 8.30
C GLY A 135 -8.26 -5.11 8.38
N ASN A 136 -9.10 -6.14 8.55
CA ASN A 136 -10.54 -5.98 8.76
C ASN A 136 -10.96 -6.19 10.22
N GLU A 137 -9.99 -6.46 11.10
CA GLU A 137 -10.20 -6.79 12.51
C GLU A 137 -9.89 -5.61 13.44
N VAL A 138 -10.29 -5.75 14.70
CA VAL A 138 -10.07 -4.74 15.75
C VAL A 138 -8.58 -4.48 15.92
N THR A 139 -8.21 -3.21 15.81
CA THR A 139 -6.85 -2.70 15.99
C THR A 139 -6.25 -3.11 17.34
N VAL A 140 -5.08 -3.76 17.32
CA VAL A 140 -4.32 -4.10 18.55
C VAL A 140 -3.51 -2.91 19.05
N SER A 141 -3.01 -2.06 18.13
CA SER A 141 -2.30 -0.82 18.44
C SER A 141 -2.48 0.18 17.30
N GLU A 142 -3.05 1.34 17.61
CA GLU A 142 -3.35 2.36 16.61
C GLU A 142 -2.13 3.26 16.39
N ALA A 143 -1.61 3.26 15.16
CA ALA A 143 -0.58 4.21 14.76
C ALA A 143 -1.25 5.45 14.16
N GLU A 144 -1.00 6.60 14.78
CA GLU A 144 -1.49 7.88 14.30
C GLU A 144 -0.83 8.27 12.97
N PRO A 145 -1.60 8.80 12.00
CA PRO A 145 -1.04 9.29 10.74
C PRO A 145 0.04 10.33 10.95
N LYS A 146 1.14 10.21 10.19
CA LYS A 146 2.30 11.13 10.25
C LYS A 146 2.13 12.42 9.45
N ALA A 147 1.12 12.46 8.58
CA ALA A 147 0.80 13.60 7.74
C ALA A 147 -0.72 13.77 7.66
N GLY A 148 -1.17 15.03 7.67
CA GLY A 148 -2.56 15.39 7.44
C GLY A 148 -2.87 15.51 5.94
N TRP A 149 -4.11 15.21 5.57
CA TRP A 149 -4.61 15.32 4.22
C TRP A 149 -5.74 16.35 4.16
N SER A 150 -5.84 17.06 3.05
CA SER A 150 -7.01 17.90 2.74
C SER A 150 -7.70 17.31 1.53
N ILE A 151 -8.97 16.93 1.70
CA ILE A 151 -9.79 16.34 0.65
C ILE A 151 -10.76 17.39 0.14
N VAL A 152 -10.71 17.66 -1.16
CA VAL A 152 -11.66 18.55 -1.84
C VAL A 152 -12.47 17.72 -2.83
N GLY A 153 -13.80 17.75 -2.70
CA GLY A 153 -14.72 17.01 -3.56
C GLY A 153 -15.10 15.64 -2.99
N GLN A 154 -15.57 14.75 -3.86
CA GLN A 154 -16.00 13.40 -3.47
C GLN A 154 -14.81 12.44 -3.49
N VAL A 155 -14.72 11.59 -2.47
CA VAL A 155 -13.72 10.53 -2.41
C VAL A 155 -14.12 9.43 -3.41
N PRO A 156 -13.20 8.96 -4.28
CA PRO A 156 -13.52 7.91 -5.26
C PRO A 156 -13.92 6.60 -4.58
N GLU A 157 -15.04 6.02 -5.00
CA GLU A 157 -15.51 4.70 -4.52
C GLU A 157 -14.56 3.54 -4.90
N THR A 158 -13.64 3.79 -5.83
CA THR A 158 -12.66 2.80 -6.31
C THR A 158 -11.43 2.68 -5.41
N LEU A 159 -11.28 3.52 -4.39
CA LEU A 159 -10.15 3.43 -3.46
C LEU A 159 -10.30 2.20 -2.55
N PRO A 160 -9.24 1.39 -2.39
CA PRO A 160 -9.30 0.25 -1.50
C PRO A 160 -9.44 0.73 -0.05
N GLY A 161 -10.48 0.21 0.61
CA GLY A 161 -10.79 0.52 1.99
C GLY A 161 -10.25 -0.52 2.98
N PHE A 162 -9.94 -0.10 4.20
CA PHE A 162 -9.68 -0.97 5.35
C PHE A 162 -10.40 -0.43 6.59
N THR A 163 -10.69 -1.29 7.56
CA THR A 163 -11.38 -0.91 8.81
C THR A 163 -10.43 -0.92 10.01
N GLY A 164 -9.40 -1.76 9.99
CA GLY A 164 -8.42 -1.91 11.06
C GLY A 164 -7.01 -1.60 10.59
N LEU A 165 -6.20 -1.02 11.49
CA LEU A 165 -4.78 -0.75 11.27
C LEU A 165 -4.03 -1.21 12.50
N THR A 166 -3.12 -2.17 12.33
CA THR A 166 -2.23 -2.60 13.41
C THR A 166 -0.85 -1.99 13.19
N GLY A 167 -0.49 -1.08 14.08
CA GLY A 167 0.82 -0.45 14.14
C GLY A 167 1.71 -1.05 15.23
N SER A 168 2.89 -0.47 15.39
CA SER A 168 3.75 -0.74 16.53
C SER A 168 3.31 0.06 17.76
N LEU A 169 3.86 -0.25 18.93
CA LEU A 169 3.62 0.49 20.18
C LEU A 169 3.64 2.01 19.98
N PRO A 170 2.80 2.78 20.70
CA PRO A 170 2.71 4.24 20.53
C PRO A 170 4.07 4.96 20.63
N ASP A 171 4.94 4.55 21.54
CA ASP A 171 6.27 5.15 21.72
C ASP A 171 7.18 4.90 20.51
N LEU A 172 7.10 3.73 19.88
CA LEU A 172 7.85 3.40 18.67
C LEU A 172 7.26 4.11 17.45
N SER A 173 5.94 4.03 17.31
CA SER A 173 5.20 4.66 16.21
C SER A 173 5.39 6.17 16.23
N SER A 174 5.33 6.83 17.39
CA SER A 174 5.56 8.27 17.54
C SER A 174 7.00 8.69 17.24
N ALA A 175 7.99 7.88 17.64
CA ALA A 175 9.40 8.11 17.35
C ALA A 175 9.76 8.02 15.86
N ALA A 176 9.12 7.14 15.10
CA ALA A 176 9.40 6.98 13.68
C ALA A 176 8.98 8.21 12.85
N ALA A 177 9.74 8.55 11.82
CA ALA A 177 9.45 9.68 10.94
C ALA A 177 8.27 9.41 9.99
N GLY A 178 8.07 8.14 9.61
CA GLY A 178 7.02 7.71 8.69
C GLY A 178 6.36 6.40 9.11
N LEU A 179 5.25 6.09 8.44
CA LEU A 179 4.59 4.79 8.48
C LEU A 179 4.47 4.26 7.05
N GLY A 180 4.63 2.94 6.88
CA GLY A 180 4.57 2.26 5.59
C GLY A 180 3.62 1.07 5.62
N VAL A 181 2.72 0.99 4.66
CA VAL A 181 1.83 -0.17 4.52
C VAL A 181 2.61 -1.33 3.92
N ILE A 182 2.64 -2.47 4.61
CA ILE A 182 3.34 -3.68 4.14
C ILE A 182 2.41 -4.71 3.47
N ARG A 183 1.11 -4.44 3.44
CA ARG A 183 0.11 -5.29 2.79
C ARG A 183 -0.38 -4.65 1.51
N THR A 184 -0.31 -5.37 0.41
CA THR A 184 -0.90 -4.96 -0.87
C THR A 184 -1.88 -6.01 -1.36
N LEU A 185 -2.86 -5.56 -2.16
CA LEU A 185 -3.80 -6.44 -2.84
C LEU A 185 -3.18 -6.83 -4.19
N PRO A 186 -3.08 -8.12 -4.51
CA PRO A 186 -2.69 -8.53 -5.86
C PRO A 186 -3.79 -8.20 -6.86
N ASP A 187 -3.44 -8.17 -8.16
CA ASP A 187 -4.44 -8.08 -9.22
C ASP A 187 -5.35 -9.34 -9.20
N PRO A 188 -6.50 -9.34 -9.90
CA PRO A 188 -7.45 -10.47 -9.89
C PRO A 188 -6.87 -11.84 -10.30
N ASP A 189 -5.73 -11.87 -10.98
CA ASP A 189 -5.01 -13.09 -11.37
C ASP A 189 -3.89 -13.49 -10.39
N GLY A 190 -3.73 -12.76 -9.29
CA GLY A 190 -2.74 -13.04 -8.24
C GLY A 190 -1.37 -12.40 -8.47
N VAL A 191 -1.13 -11.77 -9.61
CA VAL A 191 0.15 -11.10 -9.91
C VAL A 191 0.10 -9.67 -9.41
N LEU A 192 1.18 -9.21 -8.77
CA LEU A 192 1.27 -7.84 -8.28
C LEU A 192 1.80 -6.90 -9.37
N ARG A 193 0.90 -6.19 -10.06
CA ARG A 193 1.29 -5.13 -11.03
C ARG A 193 0.94 -3.74 -10.53
N HIS A 194 -0.09 -3.64 -9.69
CA HIS A 194 -0.56 -2.38 -9.13
C HIS A 194 -0.39 -2.35 -7.61
N VAL A 195 0.07 -1.22 -7.09
CA VAL A 195 0.15 -0.95 -5.65
C VAL A 195 -0.62 0.34 -5.38
N PRO A 196 -1.68 0.31 -4.55
CA PRO A 196 -2.41 1.51 -4.20
C PRO A 196 -1.54 2.48 -3.42
N LEU A 197 -1.43 3.72 -3.90
CA LEU A 197 -0.76 4.81 -3.18
C LEU A 197 -1.65 5.45 -2.11
N LEU A 198 -2.96 5.33 -2.29
CA LEU A 198 -3.98 5.85 -1.39
C LEU A 198 -4.83 4.70 -0.89
N TRP A 199 -5.12 4.75 0.40
CA TRP A 199 -5.99 3.80 1.09
C TRP A 199 -7.03 4.58 1.88
N LEU A 200 -8.22 4.02 1.94
CA LEU A 200 -9.35 4.64 2.59
C LEU A 200 -9.59 3.96 3.94
N ARG A 201 -9.55 4.72 5.04
CA ARG A 201 -9.79 4.18 6.38
C ARG A 201 -11.26 4.38 6.75
N ASN A 202 -12.01 3.28 6.79
CA ASN A 202 -13.40 3.26 7.22
C ASN A 202 -13.49 3.08 8.74
N THR A 203 -13.68 4.18 9.47
CA THR A 203 -13.89 4.14 10.92
C THR A 203 -15.37 4.31 11.28
N ALA A 204 -15.75 3.95 12.52
CA ALA A 204 -17.08 4.25 13.04
C ALA A 204 -17.42 5.75 13.08
N GLN A 205 -16.40 6.62 13.03
CA GLN A 205 -16.50 8.08 13.06
C GLN A 205 -16.52 8.70 11.64
N GLY A 206 -16.37 7.89 10.59
CA GLY A 206 -16.37 8.32 9.20
C GLY A 206 -15.16 7.82 8.40
N VAL A 207 -15.06 8.32 7.17
CA VAL A 207 -13.99 8.02 6.22
C VAL A 207 -12.79 8.94 6.50
N GLN A 208 -11.61 8.35 6.74
CA GLN A 208 -10.34 9.05 6.90
C GLN A 208 -9.34 8.65 5.80
#